data_AF-A0A6G1JI52-F1
#
_entry.id   AF-A0A6G1JI52-F1
#
_cell.length_a   1.000
_cell.length_b   1.000
_cell.length_c   1.000
_cell.angle_alpha   90.00
_cell.angle_beta   90.00
_cell.angle_gamma   90.00
#
_symmetry.space_group_name_H-M   'P 1'
#
loop_
_entity.id
_entity.type
_entity.pdbx_description
1 polymer ?
#
loop_
_entity_poly.entity_id
_entity_poly.type
_entity_poly.pdbx_seq_one_letter_code
_entity_poly.pdbx_strand_id
1 'polypeptide(L)'
;MASGCSVGRGSGNHGHSRFGKSFDHKLNSCSRAGYPTQDAFEAAWASDNLIHDIPVPEQAISDFHSVPSNSPPHRDIPSILIAHIGNPNTTHPEPNWPQLLNYFSTDHALAGIGNLQDLYVFVTRIAIPNAIITNRRLLLQLYVTYPSLPPTIRLRYDAWASAIPYVPLTQEPPMPSNLQPISPRPILRSNLTPNGTDFLQWLNGPPTLPLGHTKVPRQMIHRRTQVDAWLAEDERVIRRVHPRALLERTARVLGLFWWVAGCNRQLENHREMGWLGMGREVE
;
A
#
# COMPACT_ATOMS: atom_id res chain seq x y z
N MET A 1 -64.65 -33.88 13.54
CA MET A 1 -63.66 -33.90 12.44
C MET A 1 -63.43 -32.45 12.03
N ALA A 2 -62.34 -31.86 12.52
CA ALA A 2 -61.97 -30.47 12.25
C ALA A 2 -60.48 -30.45 11.92
N SER A 3 -60.14 -30.10 10.68
CA SER A 3 -58.76 -29.95 10.20
C SER A 3 -58.25 -28.57 10.59
N GLY A 4 -57.29 -28.54 11.51
CA GLY A 4 -56.54 -27.34 11.88
C GLY A 4 -55.28 -27.22 11.04
N CYS A 5 -55.18 -26.14 10.27
CA CYS A 5 -53.94 -25.69 9.65
C CYS A 5 -53.01 -25.09 10.73
N SER A 6 -51.81 -25.64 10.87
CA SER A 6 -50.72 -25.00 11.63
C SER A 6 -49.59 -24.60 10.69
N VAL A 7 -49.43 -23.29 10.51
CA VAL A 7 -48.33 -22.64 9.81
C VAL A 7 -47.15 -22.52 10.77
N GLY A 8 -46.10 -23.32 10.57
CA GLY A 8 -44.83 -23.17 11.26
C GLY A 8 -43.95 -22.13 10.55
N ARG A 9 -43.80 -20.95 11.16
CA ARG A 9 -42.77 -19.97 10.81
C ARG A 9 -41.43 -20.38 11.45
N GLY A 10 -40.49 -20.83 10.63
CA GLY A 10 -39.08 -20.98 11.00
C GLY A 10 -38.25 -19.85 10.37
N SER A 11 -37.84 -18.89 11.19
CA SER A 11 -37.00 -17.76 10.82
C SER A 11 -35.53 -18.19 10.76
N GLY A 12 -35.00 -18.36 9.55
CA GLY A 12 -33.57 -18.57 9.30
C GLY A 12 -32.94 -17.35 8.65
N ASN A 13 -32.40 -16.44 9.46
CA ASN A 13 -31.71 -15.24 9.00
C ASN A 13 -30.25 -15.60 8.66
N HIS A 14 -29.97 -15.98 7.41
CA HIS A 14 -28.61 -16.12 6.89
C HIS A 14 -28.15 -14.79 6.31
N GLY A 15 -27.43 -14.02 7.12
CA GLY A 15 -26.71 -12.83 6.69
C GLY A 15 -25.51 -13.22 5.83
N HIS A 16 -25.74 -13.45 4.53
CA HIS A 16 -24.66 -13.41 3.54
C HIS A 16 -24.19 -11.95 3.39
N SER A 17 -23.03 -11.62 3.94
CA SER A 17 -22.34 -10.38 3.58
C SER A 17 -21.94 -10.46 2.11
N ARG A 18 -22.69 -9.78 1.25
CA ARG A 18 -22.31 -9.53 -0.15
C ARG A 18 -21.13 -8.56 -0.18
N PHE A 19 -19.92 -9.09 -0.08
CA PHE A 19 -18.74 -8.44 -0.64
C PHE A 19 -18.75 -8.73 -2.14
N GLY A 20 -18.91 -7.69 -2.96
CA GLY A 20 -19.08 -7.81 -4.40
C GLY A 20 -20.35 -7.14 -4.90
N LYS A 21 -20.46 -5.82 -4.72
CA LYS A 21 -21.22 -5.02 -5.66
C LYS A 21 -20.22 -4.38 -6.61
N SER A 22 -20.28 -4.90 -7.83
CA SER A 22 -19.93 -4.25 -9.09
C SER A 22 -19.71 -2.74 -8.95
N PHE A 23 -18.50 -2.30 -9.27
CA PHE A 23 -18.26 -0.94 -9.73
C PHE A 23 -18.96 -0.80 -11.09
N ASP A 24 -20.20 -0.31 -11.08
CA ASP A 24 -20.86 0.17 -12.29
C ASP A 24 -20.07 1.39 -12.80
N HIS A 25 -19.29 1.19 -13.86
CA HIS A 25 -18.69 2.26 -14.68
C HIS A 25 -19.76 3.01 -15.50
N LYS A 26 -20.78 3.54 -14.82
CA LYS A 26 -21.69 4.54 -15.42
C LYS A 26 -21.56 5.85 -14.65
N LEU A 27 -20.39 6.47 -14.79
CA LEU A 27 -20.28 7.91 -14.61
C LEU A 27 -21.03 8.56 -15.77
N ASN A 28 -22.13 9.24 -15.43
CA ASN A 28 -22.71 10.27 -16.27
C ASN A 28 -21.60 11.21 -16.72
N SER A 29 -21.35 11.22 -18.02
CA SER A 29 -20.52 12.20 -18.73
C SER A 29 -21.19 13.57 -18.65
N CYS A 30 -21.03 14.25 -17.51
CA CYS A 30 -20.99 15.70 -17.54
C CYS A 30 -19.70 16.07 -18.26
N SER A 31 -19.83 16.67 -19.45
CA SER A 31 -18.76 17.19 -20.28
C SER A 31 -17.88 18.18 -19.51
N ARG A 32 -16.93 17.66 -18.74
CA ARG A 32 -15.81 18.42 -18.18
C ARG A 32 -14.88 18.63 -19.36
N ALA A 33 -14.75 19.89 -19.80
CA ALA A 33 -13.77 20.27 -20.81
C ALA A 33 -12.43 19.62 -20.43
N GLY A 34 -11.94 18.71 -21.30
CA GLY A 34 -10.75 17.93 -21.03
C GLY A 34 -9.58 18.86 -20.79
N TYR A 35 -8.95 18.76 -19.62
CA TYR A 35 -7.68 19.42 -19.37
C TYR A 35 -6.62 18.61 -20.13
N PRO A 36 -6.01 19.14 -21.21
CA PRO A 36 -5.04 18.41 -22.04
C PRO A 36 -3.77 17.98 -21.29
N THR A 37 -3.61 18.41 -20.05
CA THR A 37 -2.47 18.05 -19.19
C THR A 37 -2.57 16.63 -18.64
N GLN A 38 -3.77 16.11 -18.35
CA GLN A 38 -3.91 14.80 -17.70
C GLN A 38 -3.40 13.66 -18.60
N ASP A 39 -3.78 13.68 -19.88
CA ASP A 39 -3.40 12.67 -20.87
C ASP A 39 -1.87 12.62 -21.09
N ALA A 40 -1.17 13.75 -21.01
CA ALA A 40 0.27 13.82 -21.21
C ALA A 40 1.06 13.21 -20.03
N PHE A 41 0.56 13.34 -18.81
CA PHE A 41 1.16 12.70 -17.63
C PHE A 41 0.95 11.19 -17.65
N GLU A 42 -0.28 10.74 -17.97
CA GLU A 42 -0.61 9.32 -18.03
C GLU A 42 0.23 8.58 -19.10
N ALA A 43 0.42 9.18 -20.28
CA ALA A 43 1.27 8.63 -21.34
C ALA A 43 2.74 8.51 -20.93
N ALA A 44 3.28 9.51 -20.24
CA ALA A 44 4.66 9.48 -19.76
C ALA A 44 4.89 8.35 -18.75
N TRP A 45 3.95 8.17 -17.82
CA TRP A 45 4.06 7.18 -16.74
C TRP A 45 3.98 5.73 -17.22
N ALA A 46 3.38 5.47 -18.38
CA ALA A 46 3.31 4.14 -18.97
C ALA A 46 4.69 3.60 -19.41
N SER A 47 5.72 4.45 -19.47
CA SER A 47 7.07 4.07 -19.92
C SER A 47 8.06 3.70 -18.80
N ASP A 48 7.62 3.67 -17.53
CA ASP A 48 8.48 3.38 -16.38
C ASP A 48 8.74 1.87 -16.21
N ASN A 49 9.69 1.33 -16.98
CA ASN A 49 10.00 -0.10 -16.98
C ASN A 49 10.45 -0.66 -15.61
N LEU A 50 11.02 0.15 -14.72
CA LEU A 50 11.52 -0.34 -13.42
C LEU A 50 10.41 -0.62 -12.38
N ILE A 51 9.18 -0.18 -12.63
CA ILE A 51 8.03 -0.41 -11.75
C ILE A 51 6.92 -1.22 -12.42
N HIS A 52 7.15 -1.73 -13.64
CA HIS A 52 6.15 -2.47 -14.40
C HIS A 52 5.73 -3.79 -13.69
N ASP A 53 6.63 -4.37 -12.91
CA ASP A 53 6.38 -5.59 -12.12
C ASP A 53 5.54 -5.33 -10.86
N ILE A 54 5.35 -4.06 -10.47
CA ILE A 54 4.51 -3.72 -9.32
C ILE A 54 3.05 -3.67 -9.79
N PRO A 55 2.20 -4.64 -9.39
CA PRO A 55 0.80 -4.63 -9.78
C PRO A 55 0.07 -3.43 -9.19
N VAL A 56 -0.99 -3.01 -9.89
CA VAL A 56 -1.93 -2.03 -9.37
C VAL A 56 -2.57 -2.53 -8.06
N PRO A 57 -2.89 -1.65 -7.09
CA PRO A 57 -3.34 -2.05 -5.77
C PRO A 57 -4.53 -3.01 -5.77
N GLU A 58 -5.53 -2.78 -6.61
CA GLU A 58 -6.76 -3.58 -6.68
C GLU A 58 -6.46 -5.01 -7.14
N GLN A 59 -5.63 -5.14 -8.19
CA GLN A 59 -5.18 -6.45 -8.69
C GLN A 59 -4.34 -7.15 -7.61
N ALA A 60 -3.39 -6.44 -7.01
CA ALA A 60 -2.50 -6.99 -6.01
C ALA A 60 -3.27 -7.54 -4.80
N ILE A 61 -4.29 -6.82 -4.34
CA ILE A 61 -5.13 -7.23 -3.20
C ILE A 61 -5.99 -8.43 -3.56
N SER A 62 -6.61 -8.41 -4.73
CA SER A 62 -7.37 -9.55 -5.23
C SER A 62 -6.48 -10.80 -5.32
N ASP A 63 -5.28 -10.67 -5.88
CA ASP A 63 -4.32 -11.78 -5.99
C ASP A 63 -3.74 -12.20 -4.64
N PHE A 64 -3.59 -11.25 -3.72
CA PHE A 64 -3.10 -11.53 -2.37
C PHE A 64 -4.12 -12.33 -1.54
N HIS A 65 -5.42 -11.99 -1.68
CA HIS A 65 -6.53 -12.58 -0.92
C HIS A 65 -7.16 -13.82 -1.61
N SER A 66 -6.95 -14.04 -2.91
CA SER A 66 -7.59 -15.13 -3.67
C SER A 66 -6.91 -16.49 -3.57
N VAL A 67 -5.89 -16.65 -2.72
CA VAL A 67 -5.21 -17.95 -2.56
C VAL A 67 -6.13 -18.93 -1.80
N PRO A 68 -6.42 -20.11 -2.37
CA PRO A 68 -7.32 -21.06 -1.73
C PRO A 68 -6.83 -21.45 -0.33
N SER A 69 -7.75 -21.49 0.63
CA SER A 69 -7.48 -21.95 2.01
C SER A 69 -6.93 -23.38 2.09
N ASN A 70 -7.10 -24.17 1.02
CA ASN A 70 -6.85 -25.62 1.02
C ASN A 70 -5.48 -26.01 0.43
N SER A 71 -4.65 -25.05 0.02
CA SER A 71 -3.32 -25.32 -0.50
C SER A 71 -2.31 -24.30 0.04
N PRO A 72 -1.15 -24.72 0.57
CA PRO A 72 -0.11 -23.81 0.99
C PRO A 72 0.31 -22.84 -0.13
N PRO A 73 0.55 -21.56 0.17
CA PRO A 73 0.45 -20.95 1.50
C PRO A 73 -1.00 -20.69 1.94
N HIS A 74 -1.36 -21.13 3.16
CA HIS A 74 -2.66 -20.84 3.77
C HIS A 74 -2.72 -19.35 4.12
N ARG A 75 -3.40 -18.52 3.32
CA ARG A 75 -3.50 -17.09 3.58
C ARG A 75 -4.73 -16.79 4.41
N ASP A 76 -4.49 -16.58 5.70
CA ASP A 76 -5.50 -16.20 6.69
C ASP A 76 -5.13 -14.82 7.21
N ILE A 77 -5.51 -13.80 6.44
CA ILE A 77 -5.24 -12.39 6.76
C ILE A 77 -6.57 -11.73 7.07
N PRO A 78 -6.72 -11.08 8.25
CA PRO A 78 -7.95 -10.40 8.62
C PRO A 78 -8.43 -9.45 7.51
N SER A 79 -9.68 -9.62 7.07
CA SER A 79 -10.28 -8.81 6.00
C SER A 79 -10.27 -7.31 6.32
N ILE A 80 -10.31 -6.95 7.61
CA ILE A 80 -10.16 -5.56 8.07
C ILE A 80 -8.80 -4.96 7.73
N LEU A 81 -7.70 -5.73 7.84
CA LEU A 81 -6.37 -5.26 7.42
C LEU A 81 -6.34 -5.02 5.92
N ILE A 82 -6.89 -5.97 5.15
CA ILE A 82 -6.98 -5.85 3.69
C ILE A 82 -7.83 -4.65 3.27
N ALA A 83 -8.95 -4.39 3.95
CA ALA A 83 -9.80 -3.25 3.67
C ALA A 83 -9.06 -1.92 3.91
N HIS A 84 -8.32 -1.79 5.02
CA HIS A 84 -7.54 -0.58 5.29
C HIS A 84 -6.36 -0.37 4.33
N ILE A 85 -5.75 -1.45 3.85
CA ILE A 85 -4.66 -1.37 2.86
C ILE A 85 -5.20 -1.05 1.46
N GLY A 86 -6.32 -1.65 1.07
CA GLY A 86 -6.89 -1.48 -0.27
C GLY A 86 -7.66 -0.20 -0.49
N ASN A 87 -8.29 0.31 0.56
CA ASN A 87 -8.99 1.57 0.50
C ASN A 87 -8.72 2.37 1.79
N PRO A 88 -7.53 2.99 1.89
CA PRO A 88 -7.15 3.72 3.09
C PRO A 88 -8.02 4.97 3.24
N ASN A 89 -9.00 4.91 4.16
CA ASN A 89 -9.83 6.06 4.50
C ASN A 89 -9.10 6.96 5.52
N THR A 90 -8.19 7.79 5.01
CA THR A 90 -7.33 8.68 5.80
C THR A 90 -8.05 9.89 6.40
N THR A 91 -9.38 9.99 6.20
CA THR A 91 -10.23 10.95 6.93
C THR A 91 -10.57 10.46 8.34
N HIS A 92 -10.42 9.15 8.61
CA HIS A 92 -10.54 8.57 9.94
C HIS A 92 -9.17 8.46 10.62
N PRO A 93 -9.16 8.33 11.96
CA PRO A 93 -7.94 8.02 12.70
C PRO A 93 -7.25 6.77 12.15
N GLU A 94 -5.92 6.76 12.23
CA GLU A 94 -5.11 5.60 11.88
C GLU A 94 -5.58 4.35 12.65
N PRO A 95 -5.73 3.19 11.99
CA PRO A 95 -6.08 1.95 12.66
C PRO A 95 -5.04 1.56 13.72
N ASN A 96 -5.49 0.91 14.80
CA ASN A 96 -4.58 0.35 15.79
C ASN A 96 -3.89 -0.92 15.23
N TRP A 97 -2.82 -0.72 14.45
CA TRP A 97 -2.10 -1.81 13.80
C TRP A 97 -1.61 -2.89 14.78
N PRO A 98 -1.00 -2.56 15.93
CA PRO A 98 -0.60 -3.58 16.90
C PRO A 98 -1.75 -4.48 17.34
N GLN A 99 -2.93 -3.89 17.61
CA GLN A 99 -4.11 -4.65 18.00
C GLN A 99 -4.61 -5.57 16.87
N LEU A 100 -4.65 -5.07 15.63
CA LEU A 100 -5.07 -5.86 14.47
C LEU A 100 -4.08 -6.99 14.16
N LEU A 101 -2.78 -6.72 14.28
CA LEU A 101 -1.72 -7.69 14.03
C LEU A 101 -1.60 -8.76 15.12
N ASN A 102 -2.09 -8.49 16.34
CA ASN A 102 -2.11 -9.48 17.43
C ASN A 102 -2.88 -10.75 17.04
N TYR A 103 -3.79 -10.66 16.06
CA TYR A 103 -4.44 -11.81 15.45
C TYR A 103 -3.45 -12.93 15.06
N PHE A 104 -2.30 -12.59 14.45
CA PHE A 104 -1.30 -13.57 14.00
C PHE A 104 -0.57 -14.29 15.15
N SER A 105 -0.77 -13.84 16.40
CA SER A 105 -0.22 -14.47 17.61
C SER A 105 -1.25 -15.36 18.31
N THR A 106 -2.48 -15.46 17.80
CA THR A 106 -3.53 -16.29 18.39
C THR A 106 -3.45 -17.73 17.88
N ASP A 107 -3.88 -18.68 18.71
CA ASP A 107 -3.94 -20.11 18.34
C ASP A 107 -4.91 -20.40 17.19
N HIS A 108 -5.81 -19.46 16.89
CA HIS A 108 -6.78 -19.56 15.80
C HIS A 108 -6.22 -19.15 14.43
N ALA A 109 -5.07 -18.47 14.39
CA ALA A 109 -4.48 -18.02 13.14
C ALA A 109 -3.77 -19.17 12.43
N LEU A 110 -4.36 -19.66 11.33
CA LEU A 110 -3.72 -20.69 10.51
C LEU A 110 -2.42 -20.15 9.91
N ALA A 111 -1.30 -20.79 10.22
CA ALA A 111 0.04 -20.36 9.78
C ALA A 111 0.37 -18.89 10.13
N GLY A 112 -0.06 -18.41 11.30
CA GLY A 112 -0.01 -16.99 11.71
C GLY A 112 1.31 -16.27 11.40
N ILE A 113 2.46 -16.84 11.78
CA ILE A 113 3.78 -16.24 11.50
C ILE A 113 4.07 -16.12 10.00
N GLY A 114 3.74 -17.16 9.23
CA GLY A 114 3.94 -17.15 7.77
C GLY A 114 3.08 -16.10 7.08
N ASN A 115 1.85 -15.91 7.55
CA ASN A 115 0.95 -14.88 7.04
C ASN A 115 1.37 -13.46 7.45
N LEU A 116 1.92 -13.29 8.64
CA LEU A 116 2.54 -12.04 9.05
C LEU A 116 3.74 -11.68 8.17
N GLN A 117 4.60 -12.66 7.84
CA GLN A 117 5.71 -12.46 6.91
C GLN A 117 5.22 -12.09 5.51
N ASP A 118 4.20 -12.79 5.00
CA ASP A 118 3.62 -12.49 3.68
C ASP A 118 2.98 -11.08 3.66
N LEU A 119 2.28 -10.68 4.74
CA LEU A 119 1.73 -9.34 4.90
C LEU A 119 2.83 -8.27 4.92
N TYR A 120 3.92 -8.51 5.67
CA TYR A 120 5.03 -7.58 5.73
C TYR A 120 5.68 -7.37 4.35
N VAL A 121 5.92 -8.46 3.62
CA VAL A 121 6.45 -8.41 2.25
C VAL A 121 5.45 -7.71 1.32
N PHE A 122 4.15 -7.98 1.45
CA PHE A 122 3.12 -7.29 0.66
C PHE A 122 3.14 -5.77 0.87
N VAL A 123 3.22 -5.32 2.13
CA VAL A 123 3.23 -3.90 2.46
C VAL A 123 4.50 -3.22 1.92
N THR A 124 5.67 -3.82 2.11
CA THR A 124 6.97 -3.23 1.72
C THR A 124 7.29 -3.36 0.23
N ARG A 125 6.72 -4.33 -0.49
CA ARG A 125 6.96 -4.55 -1.93
C ARG A 125 5.87 -4.02 -2.84
N ILE A 126 4.67 -3.79 -2.32
CA ILE A 126 3.52 -3.43 -3.15
C ILE A 126 2.80 -2.21 -2.60
N ALA A 127 2.32 -2.25 -1.35
CA ALA A 127 1.44 -1.20 -0.83
C ALA A 127 2.16 0.16 -0.70
N ILE A 128 3.31 0.19 -0.01
CA ILE A 128 4.12 1.40 0.14
C ILE A 128 4.65 1.87 -1.22
N PRO A 129 5.26 1.00 -2.07
CA PRO A 129 5.68 1.41 -3.41
C PRO A 129 4.59 2.06 -4.25
N ASN A 130 3.38 1.48 -4.32
CA ASN A 130 2.25 2.09 -5.02
C ASN A 130 1.88 3.46 -4.43
N ALA A 131 1.85 3.60 -3.11
CA ALA A 131 1.57 4.87 -2.46
C ALA A 131 2.65 5.93 -2.78
N ILE A 132 3.93 5.54 -2.80
CA ILE A 132 5.05 6.43 -3.19
C ILE A 132 4.98 6.81 -4.67
N ILE A 133 4.62 5.88 -5.56
CA ILE A 133 4.44 6.17 -6.99
C ILE A 133 3.39 7.26 -7.17
N THR A 134 2.23 7.13 -6.53
CA THR A 134 1.17 8.14 -6.55
C THR A 134 1.66 9.47 -5.97
N ASN A 135 2.34 9.45 -4.83
CA ASN A 135 2.90 10.65 -4.20
C ASN A 135 3.84 11.40 -5.15
N ARG A 136 4.80 10.68 -5.74
CA ARG A 136 5.80 11.22 -6.66
C ARG A 136 5.16 11.79 -7.92
N ARG A 137 4.13 11.14 -8.46
CA ARG A 137 3.36 11.60 -9.62
C ARG A 137 2.62 12.91 -9.33
N LEU A 138 1.94 13.01 -8.18
CA LEU A 138 1.24 14.22 -7.74
C LEU A 138 2.22 15.38 -7.50
N LEU A 139 3.36 15.12 -6.84
CA LEU A 139 4.40 16.12 -6.65
C LEU A 139 5.00 16.60 -7.97
N LEU A 140 5.20 15.71 -8.94
CA LEU A 140 5.69 16.11 -10.26
C LEU A 140 4.71 17.08 -10.93
N GLN A 141 3.41 16.77 -10.90
CA GLN A 141 2.38 17.68 -11.42
C GLN A 141 2.43 19.04 -10.72
N LEU A 142 2.57 19.05 -9.39
CA LEU A 142 2.70 20.28 -8.61
C LEU A 142 3.91 21.11 -9.04
N TYR A 143 5.11 20.54 -9.09
CA TYR A 143 6.34 21.29 -9.38
C TYR A 143 6.49 21.67 -10.85
N VAL A 144 5.86 20.94 -11.77
CA VAL A 144 5.70 21.37 -13.16
C VAL A 144 4.80 22.61 -13.23
N THR A 145 3.71 22.62 -12.47
CA THR A 145 2.75 23.75 -12.44
C THR A 145 3.32 24.97 -11.71
N TYR A 146 4.05 24.77 -10.61
CA TYR A 146 4.64 25.82 -9.78
C TYR A 146 6.13 25.56 -9.52
N PRO A 147 7.01 25.84 -10.50
CA PRO A 147 8.44 25.56 -10.40
C PRO A 147 9.17 26.34 -9.30
N SER A 148 8.58 27.45 -8.83
CA SER A 148 9.14 28.31 -7.78
C SER A 148 8.95 27.75 -6.36
N LEU A 149 8.11 26.75 -6.16
CA LEU A 149 7.90 26.16 -4.83
C LEU A 149 9.19 25.57 -4.27
N PRO A 150 9.44 25.71 -2.96
CA PRO A 150 10.62 25.11 -2.34
C PRO A 150 10.50 23.58 -2.31
N PRO A 151 11.62 22.87 -2.15
CA PRO A 151 11.61 21.42 -2.09
C PRO A 151 11.18 20.89 -0.70
N THR A 152 10.98 21.76 0.30
CA THR A 152 10.58 21.45 1.69
C THR A 152 9.07 21.43 1.84
N ILE A 153 8.41 20.49 1.14
CA ILE A 153 6.97 20.26 1.28
C ILE A 153 6.73 19.05 2.19
N ARG A 154 5.87 19.22 3.20
CA ARG A 154 5.56 18.20 4.23
C ARG A 154 4.86 16.96 3.69
N LEU A 155 4.20 17.10 2.54
CA LEU A 155 3.43 16.04 1.89
C LEU A 155 4.27 15.09 1.02
N ARG A 156 5.60 15.23 1.01
CA ARG A 156 6.48 14.30 0.29
C ARG A 156 6.63 13.01 1.05
N TYR A 157 6.61 11.86 0.37
CA TYR A 157 6.81 10.56 1.03
C TYR A 157 8.12 10.46 1.85
N ASP A 158 9.17 11.20 1.46
CA ASP A 158 10.47 11.25 2.13
C ASP A 158 10.53 12.26 3.30
N ALA A 159 9.41 12.92 3.61
CA ALA A 159 9.26 13.76 4.81
C ALA A 159 8.76 12.96 6.03
N TRP A 160 8.58 11.64 5.91
CA TRP A 160 8.18 10.79 7.03
C TRP A 160 9.28 10.75 8.09
N ALA A 161 9.06 11.48 9.19
CA ALA A 161 9.93 11.48 10.34
C ALA A 161 9.36 10.55 11.42
N SER A 162 9.80 9.28 11.42
CA SER A 162 9.50 8.40 12.55
C SER A 162 10.33 8.82 13.76
N ALA A 163 9.69 8.95 14.92
CA ALA A 163 10.39 9.15 16.20
C ALA A 163 11.28 7.94 16.55
N ILE A 164 11.00 6.77 15.97
CA ILE A 164 11.75 5.55 16.26
C ILE A 164 12.70 5.25 15.09
N PRO A 165 14.01 5.20 15.31
CA PRO A 165 14.97 4.86 14.27
C PRO A 165 14.69 3.50 13.63
N TYR A 166 15.05 3.40 12.35
CA TYR A 166 15.14 2.12 11.65
C TYR A 166 16.19 1.21 12.32
N VAL A 167 15.79 -0.03 12.59
CA VAL A 167 16.69 -1.09 13.06
C VAL A 167 16.91 -2.06 11.89
N PRO A 168 18.15 -2.29 11.43
CA PRO A 168 18.44 -3.29 10.40
C PRO A 168 17.97 -4.69 10.80
N LEU A 169 17.43 -5.46 9.85
CA LEU A 169 17.00 -6.85 10.08
C LEU A 169 18.11 -7.75 10.66
N THR A 170 19.37 -7.47 10.36
CA THR A 170 20.53 -8.22 10.88
C THR A 170 20.78 -8.00 12.37
N GLN A 171 20.19 -6.95 12.97
CA GLN A 171 20.26 -6.64 14.40
C GLN A 171 19.03 -7.15 15.16
N GLU A 172 18.00 -7.62 14.45
CA GLU A 172 16.81 -8.18 15.08
C GLU A 172 17.10 -9.57 15.64
N PRO A 173 16.43 -9.97 16.73
CA PRO A 173 16.54 -11.33 17.24
C PRO A 173 16.18 -12.34 16.13
N PRO A 174 17.00 -13.39 15.94
CA PRO A 174 16.67 -14.42 14.97
C PRO A 174 15.47 -15.23 15.44
N MET A 175 14.80 -15.88 14.49
CA MET A 175 13.74 -16.83 14.77
C MET A 175 14.27 -17.96 15.68
N PRO A 176 13.51 -18.35 16.72
CA PRO A 176 13.87 -19.46 17.60
C PRO A 176 14.20 -20.75 16.82
N SER A 177 15.23 -21.49 17.23
CA SER A 177 15.73 -22.67 16.51
C SER A 177 14.72 -23.81 16.38
N ASN A 178 13.68 -23.82 17.21
CA ASN A 178 12.57 -24.77 17.15
C ASN A 178 11.54 -24.43 16.06
N LEU A 179 11.62 -23.24 15.45
CA LEU A 179 10.79 -22.85 14.31
C LEU A 179 11.61 -23.01 13.03
N GLN A 180 11.07 -23.76 12.07
CA GLN A 180 11.68 -23.89 10.75
C GLN A 180 11.53 -22.58 9.97
N PRO A 181 12.63 -22.01 9.43
CA PRO A 181 12.54 -20.85 8.55
C PRO A 181 11.65 -21.17 7.35
N ILE A 182 10.76 -20.25 7.00
CA ILE A 182 9.91 -20.36 5.83
C ILE A 182 10.73 -19.93 4.61
N SER A 183 10.87 -20.80 3.61
CA SER A 183 11.54 -20.43 2.36
C SER A 183 10.82 -19.26 1.67
N PRO A 184 11.55 -18.34 1.02
CA PRO A 184 10.95 -17.30 0.19
C PRO A 184 9.97 -17.91 -0.81
N ARG A 185 8.84 -17.24 -1.00
CA ARG A 185 7.75 -17.74 -1.85
C ARG A 185 6.97 -16.57 -2.45
N PRO A 186 6.34 -16.76 -3.62
CA PRO A 186 5.49 -15.73 -4.20
C PRO A 186 4.38 -15.28 -3.24
N ILE A 187 4.30 -13.97 -3.01
CA ILE A 187 3.18 -13.37 -2.27
C ILE A 187 2.00 -13.02 -3.19
N LEU A 188 2.14 -13.17 -4.51
CA LEU A 188 1.03 -13.03 -5.45
C LEU A 188 0.81 -14.36 -6.18
N ARG A 189 -0.41 -14.57 -6.66
CA ARG A 189 -0.76 -15.76 -7.45
C ARG A 189 -0.33 -15.62 -8.90
N SER A 190 -0.53 -14.44 -9.46
CA SER A 190 -0.38 -14.13 -10.89
C SER A 190 1.05 -13.73 -11.26
N ASN A 191 1.77 -13.10 -10.33
CA ASN A 191 3.04 -12.42 -10.59
C ASN A 191 4.12 -12.82 -9.57
N LEU A 192 5.38 -12.59 -9.93
CA LEU A 192 6.48 -12.67 -8.98
C LEU A 192 6.38 -11.54 -7.95
N THR A 193 6.92 -11.77 -6.75
CA THR A 193 7.05 -10.72 -5.75
C THR A 193 7.99 -9.63 -6.29
N PRO A 194 7.58 -8.35 -6.33
CA PRO A 194 8.45 -7.28 -6.82
C PRO A 194 9.75 -7.17 -6.01
N ASN A 195 10.84 -6.85 -6.70
CA ASN A 195 12.14 -6.64 -6.09
C ASN A 195 12.25 -5.21 -5.53
N GLY A 196 12.55 -5.08 -4.24
CA GLY A 196 12.76 -3.78 -3.61
C GLY A 196 13.93 -2.97 -4.19
N THR A 197 14.94 -3.65 -4.73
CA THR A 197 16.11 -3.00 -5.34
C THR A 197 15.74 -2.25 -6.60
N ASP A 198 14.89 -2.84 -7.44
CA ASP A 198 14.46 -2.24 -8.72
C ASP A 198 13.57 -1.02 -8.44
N PHE A 199 12.69 -1.11 -7.43
CA PHE A 199 11.90 0.02 -6.96
C PHE A 199 12.77 1.17 -6.43
N LEU A 200 13.81 0.86 -5.64
CA LEU A 200 14.75 1.88 -5.16
C LEU A 200 15.57 2.48 -6.30
N GLN A 201 15.97 1.70 -7.29
CA GLN A 201 16.63 2.22 -8.48
C GLN A 201 15.73 3.21 -9.23
N TRP A 202 14.44 2.88 -9.40
CA TRP A 202 13.45 3.80 -9.96
C TRP A 202 13.32 5.07 -9.10
N LEU A 203 13.28 4.92 -7.78
CA LEU A 203 13.14 6.03 -6.85
C LEU A 203 14.32 7.01 -6.94
N ASN A 204 15.54 6.48 -7.06
CA ASN A 204 16.78 7.25 -7.22
C ASN A 204 16.95 7.85 -8.63
N GLY A 205 16.29 7.29 -9.65
CA GLY A 205 16.31 7.83 -11.01
C GLY A 205 15.52 9.13 -11.15
N PRO A 206 15.71 9.91 -12.22
CA PRO A 206 14.82 11.05 -12.52
C PRO A 206 13.39 10.56 -12.82
N PRO A 207 12.34 11.31 -12.43
CA PRO A 207 10.98 10.96 -12.82
C PRO A 207 10.79 11.17 -14.32
N THR A 208 9.96 10.33 -14.95
CA THR A 208 9.59 10.50 -16.34
C THR A 208 8.72 11.75 -16.52
N LEU A 209 9.14 12.62 -17.44
CA LEU A 209 8.51 13.91 -17.67
C LEU A 209 7.38 13.81 -18.70
N PRO A 210 6.29 14.58 -18.53
CA PRO A 210 5.28 14.71 -19.58
C PRO A 210 5.86 15.37 -20.83
N LEU A 211 5.22 15.14 -21.99
CA LEU A 211 5.61 15.77 -23.25
C LEU A 211 5.72 17.30 -23.10
N GLY A 212 6.71 17.88 -23.77
CA GLY A 212 7.01 19.32 -23.72
C GLY A 212 7.85 19.77 -22.53
N HIS A 213 8.15 18.89 -21.57
CA HIS A 213 9.02 19.20 -20.43
C HIS A 213 10.40 18.57 -20.62
N THR A 214 11.45 19.40 -20.56
CA THR A 214 12.84 18.95 -20.81
C THR A 214 13.70 18.91 -19.55
N LYS A 215 13.24 19.54 -18.46
CA LYS A 215 14.01 19.64 -17.21
C LYS A 215 13.21 19.07 -16.06
N VAL A 216 13.83 18.15 -15.33
CA VAL A 216 13.30 17.63 -14.07
C VAL A 216 13.34 18.75 -13.04
N PRO A 217 12.22 19.06 -12.35
CA PRO A 217 12.24 20.01 -11.26
C PRO A 217 13.23 19.55 -10.19
N ARG A 218 14.17 20.42 -9.76
CA ARG A 218 15.18 20.08 -8.75
C ARG A 218 14.57 19.57 -7.44
N GLN A 219 13.34 19.96 -7.16
CA GLN A 219 12.58 19.52 -6.01
C GLN A 219 12.29 18.01 -6.08
N MET A 220 12.24 17.40 -7.26
CA MET A 220 11.98 15.98 -7.46
C MET A 220 13.20 15.08 -7.24
N ILE A 221 14.36 15.64 -6.91
CA ILE A 221 15.54 14.85 -6.53
C ILE A 221 15.20 14.04 -5.28
N HIS A 222 15.43 12.72 -5.35
CA HIS A 222 15.20 11.81 -4.24
C HIS A 222 16.17 12.07 -3.09
N ARG A 223 15.66 12.00 -1.87
CA ARG A 223 16.44 12.13 -0.64
C ARG A 223 16.48 10.78 0.04
N ARG A 224 17.67 10.36 0.43
CA ARG A 224 17.82 9.11 1.14
C ARG A 224 17.23 9.22 2.54
N THR A 225 16.37 8.28 2.91
CA THR A 225 15.72 8.25 4.22
C THR A 225 15.65 6.83 4.79
N GLN A 226 15.10 6.70 6.00
CA GLN A 226 14.83 5.39 6.59
C GLN A 226 13.79 4.58 5.80
N VAL A 227 12.91 5.24 5.02
CA VAL A 227 11.94 4.58 4.14
C VAL A 227 12.65 3.65 3.16
N ASP A 228 13.78 4.10 2.62
CA ASP A 228 14.57 3.33 1.66
C ASP A 228 15.07 2.00 2.24
N ALA A 229 15.42 2.02 3.54
CA ALA A 229 15.90 0.83 4.22
C ALA A 229 14.81 -0.24 4.33
N TRP A 230 13.58 0.15 4.71
CA TRP A 230 12.42 -0.75 4.73
C TRP A 230 12.10 -1.32 3.33
N LEU A 231 12.23 -0.50 2.30
CA LEU A 231 12.01 -0.89 0.91
C LEU A 231 13.13 -1.77 0.34
N ALA A 232 14.31 -1.83 0.95
CA ALA A 232 15.46 -2.60 0.46
C ALA A 232 15.58 -4.00 1.10
N GLU A 233 14.78 -4.32 2.11
CA GLU A 233 15.02 -5.48 2.96
C GLU A 233 14.97 -6.82 2.23
N ASP A 234 15.98 -7.68 2.40
CA ASP A 234 15.99 -9.01 1.78
C ASP A 234 14.91 -9.92 2.39
N GLU A 235 14.02 -10.46 1.55
CA GLU A 235 12.98 -11.42 1.96
C GLU A 235 13.58 -12.61 2.71
N ARG A 236 14.76 -13.11 2.31
CA ARG A 236 15.43 -14.23 3.00
C ARG A 236 15.72 -13.92 4.46
N VAL A 237 15.98 -12.65 4.78
CA VAL A 237 16.23 -12.20 6.14
C VAL A 237 14.91 -11.96 6.87
N ILE A 238 13.91 -11.35 6.21
CA ILE A 238 12.54 -11.17 6.75
C ILE A 238 11.98 -12.50 7.25
N ARG A 239 12.16 -13.58 6.47
CA ARG A 239 11.67 -14.93 6.80
C ARG A 239 12.30 -15.54 8.06
N ARG A 240 13.38 -14.94 8.58
CA ARG A 240 14.15 -15.40 9.74
C ARG A 240 14.04 -14.47 10.96
N VAL A 241 13.24 -13.40 10.87
CA VAL A 241 13.03 -12.46 11.97
C VAL A 241 12.16 -13.11 13.05
N HIS A 242 12.49 -12.85 14.32
CA HIS A 242 11.66 -13.26 15.44
C HIS A 242 10.22 -12.71 15.32
N PRO A 243 9.16 -13.52 15.55
CA PRO A 243 7.76 -13.10 15.33
C PRO A 243 7.37 -11.79 16.00
N ARG A 244 7.79 -11.59 17.26
CA ARG A 244 7.55 -10.33 17.98
C ARG A 244 8.16 -9.10 17.31
N ALA A 245 9.44 -9.20 16.89
CA ALA A 245 10.09 -8.12 16.17
C ALA A 245 9.38 -7.86 14.84
N LEU A 246 9.01 -8.93 14.13
CA LEU A 246 8.26 -8.80 12.88
C LEU A 246 6.89 -8.12 13.08
N LEU A 247 6.14 -8.42 14.14
CA LEU A 247 4.87 -7.73 14.46
C LEU A 247 5.08 -6.22 14.62
N GLU A 248 6.07 -5.83 15.43
CA GLU A 248 6.39 -4.42 15.69
C GLU A 248 6.84 -3.71 14.40
N ARG A 249 7.63 -4.37 13.56
CA ARG A 249 8.04 -3.86 12.24
C ARG A 249 6.85 -3.73 11.29
N THR A 250 5.98 -4.74 11.21
CA THR A 250 4.77 -4.71 10.39
C THR A 250 3.86 -3.56 10.77
N ALA A 251 3.67 -3.30 12.07
CA ALA A 251 2.89 -2.16 12.54
C ALA A 251 3.49 -0.82 12.05
N ARG A 252 4.82 -0.68 12.07
CA ARG A 252 5.50 0.54 11.62
C ARG A 252 5.38 0.77 10.12
N VAL A 253 5.58 -0.27 9.30
CA VAL A 253 5.45 -0.13 7.85
C VAL A 253 3.99 0.13 7.44
N LEU A 254 3.01 -0.40 8.18
CA LEU A 254 1.60 -0.03 8.01
C LEU A 254 1.32 1.44 8.37
N GLY A 255 1.93 1.96 9.44
CA GLY A 255 1.83 3.38 9.78
C GLY A 255 2.49 4.30 8.75
N LEU A 256 3.66 3.91 8.22
CA LEU A 256 4.28 4.59 7.08
C LEU A 256 3.35 4.58 5.86
N PHE A 257 2.79 3.42 5.49
CA PHE A 257 1.83 3.31 4.40
C PHE A 257 0.64 4.26 4.59
N TRP A 258 0.03 4.25 5.78
CA TRP A 258 -1.12 5.09 6.11
C TRP A 258 -0.79 6.58 6.00
N TRP A 259 0.39 6.98 6.48
CA TRP A 259 0.87 8.34 6.39
C TRP A 259 1.06 8.79 4.92
N VAL A 260 1.73 7.99 4.08
CA VAL A 260 1.91 8.32 2.65
C VAL A 260 0.56 8.39 1.94
N ALA A 261 -0.37 7.47 2.24
CA ALA A 261 -1.73 7.53 1.70
C ALA A 261 -2.47 8.81 2.13
N GLY A 262 -2.25 9.28 3.37
CA GLY A 262 -2.78 10.55 3.87
C GLY A 262 -2.22 11.75 3.12
N CYS A 263 -0.90 11.76 2.88
CA CYS A 263 -0.26 12.79 2.06
C CYS A 263 -0.80 12.81 0.62
N ASN A 264 -1.01 11.63 0.01
CA ASN A 264 -1.59 11.52 -1.32
C ASN A 264 -3.00 12.10 -1.35
N ARG A 265 -3.84 11.79 -0.37
CA ARG A 265 -5.21 12.32 -0.28
C ARG A 265 -5.21 13.85 -0.16
N GLN A 266 -4.29 14.42 0.61
CA GLN A 266 -4.15 15.87 0.73
C GLN A 266 -3.68 16.51 -0.58
N LEU A 267 -2.67 15.93 -1.24
CA LEU A 267 -2.21 16.39 -2.56
C LEU A 267 -3.31 16.32 -3.61
N GLU A 268 -4.14 15.27 -3.62
CA GLU A 268 -5.30 15.16 -4.49
C GLU A 268 -6.34 16.24 -4.21
N ASN A 269 -6.67 16.49 -2.94
CA ASN A 269 -7.58 17.57 -2.57
C ASN A 269 -7.07 18.93 -3.04
N HIS A 270 -5.77 19.23 -2.84
CA HIS A 270 -5.16 20.44 -3.38
C HIS A 270 -5.26 20.48 -4.90
N ARG A 271 -4.92 19.40 -5.61
CA ARG A 271 -5.03 19.30 -7.07
C ARG A 271 -6.45 19.60 -7.55
N GLU A 272 -7.47 19.02 -6.92
CA GLU A 272 -8.89 19.24 -7.24
C GLU A 272 -9.31 20.71 -7.06
N MET A 273 -8.68 21.41 -6.11
CA MET A 273 -8.86 22.85 -5.89
C MET A 273 -7.89 23.72 -6.71
N GLY A 274 -7.19 23.17 -7.71
CA GLY A 274 -6.21 23.93 -8.51
C GLY A 274 -4.96 24.34 -7.73
N TRP A 275 -4.52 23.49 -6.81
CA TRP A 275 -3.36 23.66 -5.92
C TRP A 275 -3.48 24.83 -4.93
N LEU A 276 -4.69 25.36 -4.72
CA LEU A 276 -4.95 26.37 -3.70
C LEU A 276 -4.62 25.85 -2.30
N GLY A 277 -3.98 26.69 -1.49
CA GLY A 277 -3.62 26.37 -0.10
C GLY A 277 -2.27 25.66 0.08
N MET A 278 -1.57 25.27 -0.99
CA MET A 278 -0.26 24.58 -0.91
C MET A 278 0.80 25.35 -0.11
N GLY A 279 0.68 26.67 0.02
CA GLY A 279 1.58 27.47 0.85
C GLY A 279 1.58 27.10 2.34
N ARG A 280 0.54 26.42 2.83
CA ARG A 280 0.49 25.90 4.22
C ARG A 280 1.33 24.65 4.44
N GLU A 281 1.68 23.96 3.35
CA GLU A 281 2.43 22.71 3.36
C GLU A 281 3.93 22.91 3.18
N VAL A 282 4.36 24.17 3.04
CA VAL A 282 5.76 24.59 2.94
C VAL A 282 6.30 24.86 4.33
N GLU A 283 7.44 24.22 4.67
CA GLU A 283 8.24 24.52 5.87
C GLU A 283 9.25 25.63 5.62
#